data_AF-A0A9E5R5D1-F1
#
_entry.id   AF-A0A9E5R5D1-F1
#
_cell.length_a   1.000
_cell.length_b   1.000
_cell.length_c   1.000
_cell.angle_alpha   90.00
_cell.angle_beta   90.00
_cell.angle_gamma   90.00
#
_symmetry.space_group_name_H-M   'P 1'
#
loop_
_entity.id
_entity.type
_entity.pdbx_description
1 polymer ?
#
loop_
_entity_poly.entity_id
_entity_poly.type
_entity_poly.pdbx_seq_one_letter_code
_entity_poly.pdbx_strand_id
1 'polypeptide(L)'
;MVGEIGMAWANTNNHCLANCQTVTISPQDEAATLTRQCTNCRTLGISPRDPAAEFTEICTNCGTYSPGEAFQAGLLEAEPALVFWPRSLTVTALMALLSLAFVALLFKELKLATFDAGLARALGFRPGALHYALMLMVSLVAVGAFDAVGSILVIAFFIIPPAAASLLTDRFSVGVVLALALGSLALAAGQALARADSRSVWAVLGVLGLAGAFLTLPPLAALLIRDRLKALLLQSALIGGLAAWNGYDLTRGDLLGLVELPALLAALNRGLGLDLPESWDSSISASLVLMMFFFFVATWVLSPQSGLVSTLLRRGLQRHHFNQQVVLGHIYHHHAAVNAQAELTADALYQHFEWSPKRTRRILAALEAAQLIETRANQVHLTPAGAERVRAFRQQALGQTAEAGVF
;
A
#
# COMPACT_ATOMS: atom_id res chain seq x y z
N MET A 1 -5.01 -24.71 4.31
CA MET A 1 -5.24 -23.37 3.74
C MET A 1 -5.13 -23.45 2.23
N VAL A 2 -6.24 -23.74 1.56
CA VAL A 2 -6.31 -23.84 0.09
C VAL A 2 -7.42 -22.90 -0.36
N GLY A 3 -7.03 -21.77 -0.96
CA GLY A 3 -7.83 -21.01 -1.92
C GLY A 3 -8.83 -19.99 -1.35
N GLU A 4 -8.43 -18.71 -1.35
CA GLU A 4 -9.36 -17.59 -1.62
C GLU A 4 -10.03 -17.71 -3.01
N ILE A 5 -9.54 -18.60 -3.89
CA ILE A 5 -10.19 -19.00 -5.15
C ILE A 5 -11.02 -20.29 -4.98
N GLY A 6 -10.79 -21.06 -3.90
CA GLY A 6 -11.47 -22.32 -3.59
C GLY A 6 -12.76 -22.16 -2.77
N MET A 7 -12.92 -21.02 -2.08
CA MET A 7 -14.13 -20.73 -1.28
C MET A 7 -15.39 -20.49 -2.12
N ALA A 8 -15.28 -20.34 -3.44
CA ALA A 8 -16.43 -20.23 -4.33
C ALA A 8 -17.33 -21.49 -4.30
N TRP A 9 -16.79 -22.65 -3.91
CA TRP A 9 -17.56 -23.88 -3.74
C TRP A 9 -18.29 -23.97 -2.38
N ALA A 10 -17.76 -23.31 -1.35
CA ALA A 10 -18.28 -23.40 0.03
C ALA A 10 -19.39 -22.39 0.36
N ASN A 11 -19.67 -21.42 -0.53
CA ASN A 11 -20.68 -20.38 -0.34
C ASN A 11 -21.83 -20.53 -1.36
N THR A 12 -22.27 -21.78 -1.58
CA THR A 12 -23.32 -22.14 -2.53
C THR A 12 -24.65 -22.28 -1.80
N ASN A 13 -25.61 -21.38 -2.11
CA ASN A 13 -27.00 -21.63 -1.77
C ASN A 13 -27.50 -22.72 -2.73
N ASN A 14 -27.48 -23.98 -2.29
CA ASN A 14 -28.00 -25.09 -3.06
C ASN A 14 -29.54 -25.07 -2.94
N HIS A 15 -30.22 -24.42 -3.88
CA HIS A 15 -31.66 -24.57 -4.00
C HIS A 15 -31.95 -25.90 -4.70
N CYS A 16 -32.50 -26.84 -3.94
CA CYS A 16 -32.90 -28.14 -4.46
C CYS A 16 -34.29 -28.04 -5.10
N LEU A 17 -34.44 -28.55 -6.33
CA LEU A 17 -35.68 -28.56 -7.09
C LEU A 17 -36.43 -29.90 -7.02
N ALA A 18 -35.70 -31.01 -6.96
CA ALA A 18 -36.26 -32.35 -6.87
C ALA A 18 -35.34 -33.26 -6.03
N ASN A 19 -35.94 -34.25 -5.34
CA ASN A 19 -35.25 -35.17 -4.42
C ASN A 19 -34.55 -34.47 -3.23
N CYS A 20 -35.23 -33.48 -2.63
CA CYS A 20 -34.67 -32.57 -1.62
C CYS A 20 -34.78 -33.08 -0.18
N GLN A 21 -34.56 -34.37 0.02
CA GLN A 21 -34.63 -34.95 1.35
C GLN A 21 -33.41 -34.50 2.17
N THR A 22 -33.68 -33.81 3.27
CA THR A 22 -32.66 -33.54 4.29
C THR A 22 -32.56 -34.75 5.20
N VAL A 23 -31.34 -35.21 5.47
CA VAL A 23 -31.09 -36.33 6.37
C VAL A 23 -30.56 -35.79 7.69
N THR A 24 -31.23 -36.12 8.78
CA THR A 24 -30.77 -35.77 10.13
C THR A 24 -30.27 -37.04 10.79
N ILE A 25 -29.00 -37.07 11.18
CA ILE A 25 -28.42 -38.17 11.94
C ILE A 25 -28.39 -37.76 13.41
N SER A 26 -29.18 -38.46 14.21
CA SER A 26 -29.18 -38.42 15.66
C SER A 26 -28.21 -39.45 16.24
N PRO A 27 -27.75 -39.30 17.49
CA PRO A 27 -26.82 -40.24 18.12
C PRO A 27 -27.37 -41.68 18.27
N GLN A 28 -28.67 -41.89 18.05
CA GLN A 28 -29.34 -43.19 18.15
C GLN A 28 -29.55 -43.86 16.79
N ASP A 29 -29.24 -43.18 15.69
CA ASP A 29 -29.44 -43.71 14.35
C ASP A 29 -28.37 -44.73 13.97
N GLU A 30 -28.72 -45.74 13.17
CA GLU A 30 -27.78 -46.78 12.72
C GLU A 30 -26.63 -46.23 11.87
N ALA A 31 -26.82 -45.07 11.23
CA ALA A 31 -25.80 -44.38 10.46
C ALA A 31 -24.85 -43.51 11.33
N ALA A 32 -25.07 -43.43 12.64
CA ALA A 32 -24.25 -42.64 13.55
C ALA A 32 -22.88 -43.28 13.79
N THR A 33 -21.81 -42.52 13.55
CA THR A 33 -20.43 -42.88 13.82
C THR A 33 -20.01 -42.30 15.17
N LEU A 34 -20.03 -43.16 16.19
CA LEU A 34 -19.65 -42.81 17.56
C LEU A 34 -18.13 -42.97 17.74
N THR A 35 -17.47 -41.91 18.21
CA THR A 35 -16.06 -41.93 18.60
C THR A 35 -15.94 -41.61 20.09
N ARG A 36 -15.03 -42.31 20.77
CA ARG A 36 -14.70 -42.01 22.17
C ARG A 36 -13.73 -40.83 22.22
N GLN A 37 -14.13 -39.75 22.87
CA GLN A 37 -13.26 -38.60 23.10
C GLN A 37 -13.02 -38.42 24.60
N CYS A 38 -11.78 -38.08 24.96
CA CYS A 38 -11.41 -37.81 26.33
C CYS A 38 -11.90 -36.41 26.75
N THR A 39 -12.65 -36.32 27.85
CA THR A 39 -13.26 -35.07 28.35
C THR A 39 -12.30 -34.27 29.24
N ASN A 40 -11.45 -34.95 30.00
CA ASN A 40 -10.57 -34.31 31.00
C ASN A 40 -9.09 -34.19 30.54
N CYS A 41 -8.69 -34.83 29.44
CA CYS A 41 -7.30 -34.87 28.98
C CYS A 41 -6.72 -33.47 28.68
N ARG A 42 -7.49 -32.58 28.03
CA ARG A 42 -7.01 -31.23 27.71
C ARG A 42 -6.87 -30.37 28.96
N THR A 43 -7.79 -30.50 29.90
CA THR A 43 -7.85 -29.69 31.13
C THR A 43 -6.77 -30.10 32.13
N LEU A 44 -6.46 -31.39 32.19
CA LEU A 44 -5.47 -31.96 33.11
C LEU A 44 -4.09 -32.16 32.47
N GLY A 45 -3.95 -31.98 31.15
CA GLY A 45 -2.69 -32.18 30.43
C GLY A 45 -2.22 -33.65 30.40
N ILE A 46 -3.14 -34.60 30.51
CA ILE A 46 -2.83 -36.04 30.60
C ILE A 46 -3.02 -36.76 29.25
N SER A 47 -2.29 -37.86 29.04
CA SER A 47 -2.39 -38.68 27.84
C SER A 47 -3.68 -39.51 27.82
N PRO A 48 -4.31 -39.78 26.66
CA PRO A 48 -5.47 -40.68 26.57
C PRO A 48 -5.23 -42.13 27.02
N ARG A 49 -3.98 -42.52 27.33
CA ARG A 49 -3.63 -43.84 27.90
C ARG A 49 -3.48 -43.81 29.42
N ASP A 50 -3.60 -42.64 30.04
CA ASP A 50 -3.48 -42.45 31.48
C ASP A 50 -4.70 -43.05 32.20
N PRO A 51 -4.52 -43.77 33.33
CA PRO A 51 -5.62 -44.35 34.09
C PRO A 51 -6.63 -43.32 34.64
N ALA A 52 -6.26 -42.04 34.72
CA ALA A 52 -7.17 -40.96 35.13
C ALA A 52 -8.00 -40.38 33.96
N ALA A 53 -7.85 -40.88 32.73
CA ALA A 53 -8.56 -40.36 31.57
C ALA A 53 -10.04 -40.78 31.56
N GLU A 54 -10.94 -39.81 31.50
CA GLU A 54 -12.39 -40.01 31.37
C GLU A 54 -12.82 -39.84 29.93
N PHE A 55 -13.66 -40.76 29.45
CA PHE A 55 -14.13 -40.79 28.06
C PHE A 55 -15.63 -40.68 27.97
N THR A 56 -16.11 -39.91 27.01
CA THR A 56 -17.51 -39.88 26.59
C THR A 56 -17.61 -40.28 25.12
N GLU A 57 -18.69 -40.95 24.76
CA GLU A 57 -19.03 -41.19 23.37
C GLU A 57 -19.62 -39.93 22.76
N ILE A 58 -19.08 -39.53 21.62
CA ILE A 58 -19.57 -38.38 20.86
C ILE A 58 -19.82 -38.84 19.43
N CYS A 59 -20.96 -38.42 18.89
CA CYS A 59 -21.27 -38.67 17.50
C CYS A 59 -20.51 -37.69 16.61
N THR A 60 -19.70 -38.22 15.70
CA THR A 60 -18.80 -37.42 14.84
C THR A 60 -19.44 -36.96 13.53
N ASN A 61 -20.48 -37.65 13.09
CA ASN A 61 -21.26 -37.36 11.88
C ASN A 61 -22.73 -37.06 12.21
N CYS A 62 -23.05 -36.70 13.45
CA CYS A 62 -24.40 -36.28 13.80
C CYS A 62 -24.62 -34.83 13.38
N GLY A 63 -25.80 -34.54 12.85
CA GLY A 63 -26.12 -33.24 12.30
C GLY A 63 -27.24 -33.31 11.28
N THR A 64 -27.61 -32.13 10.78
CA THR A 64 -28.54 -32.00 9.66
C THR A 64 -27.72 -31.84 8.39
N TYR A 65 -27.84 -32.79 7.47
CA TYR A 65 -27.18 -32.77 6.18
C TYR A 65 -28.11 -32.13 5.16
N SER A 66 -27.59 -31.16 4.40
CA SER A 66 -28.29 -30.66 3.22
C SER A 66 -28.43 -31.79 2.18
N PRO A 67 -29.41 -31.72 1.25
CA PRO A 67 -29.61 -32.78 0.27
C PRO A 67 -28.34 -33.12 -0.53
N GLY A 68 -27.52 -32.11 -0.84
CA GLY A 68 -26.24 -32.32 -1.53
C GLY A 68 -25.18 -33.03 -0.69
N GLU A 69 -25.06 -32.67 0.59
CA GLU A 69 -24.12 -33.33 1.51
C GLU A 69 -24.56 -34.77 1.82
N ALA A 70 -25.87 -35.00 1.96
CA ALA A 70 -26.44 -36.32 2.20
C ALA A 70 -26.19 -37.28 1.02
N PHE A 71 -26.33 -36.81 -0.22
CA PHE A 71 -25.99 -37.61 -1.40
C PHE A 71 -24.49 -37.90 -1.50
N GLN A 72 -23.63 -36.90 -1.25
CA GLN A 72 -22.17 -37.11 -1.24
C GLN A 72 -21.71 -38.08 -0.14
N ALA A 73 -22.40 -38.08 1.00
CA ALA A 73 -22.17 -39.02 2.09
C ALA A 73 -22.77 -40.42 1.83
N GLY A 74 -23.43 -40.64 0.68
CA GLY A 74 -24.06 -41.91 0.33
C GLY A 74 -25.33 -42.23 1.14
N LEU A 75 -25.94 -41.24 1.81
CA LEU A 75 -27.14 -41.40 2.63
C LEU A 75 -28.44 -41.38 1.80
N LEU A 76 -28.37 -40.96 0.53
CA LEU A 76 -29.49 -40.90 -0.40
C LEU A 76 -29.17 -41.73 -1.65
N GLU A 77 -30.11 -42.58 -2.07
CA GLU A 77 -29.96 -43.37 -3.31
C GLU A 77 -30.26 -42.56 -4.57
N ALA A 78 -31.12 -41.54 -4.46
CA ALA A 78 -31.51 -40.69 -5.58
C ALA A 78 -30.67 -39.40 -5.59
N GLU A 79 -30.12 -39.06 -6.76
CA GLU A 79 -29.37 -37.81 -6.95
C GLU A 79 -30.31 -36.59 -6.81
N PRO A 80 -29.98 -35.63 -5.93
CA PRO A 80 -30.74 -34.39 -5.78
C PRO A 80 -30.53 -33.48 -6.98
N ALA A 81 -31.63 -32.97 -7.54
CA ALA A 81 -31.55 -31.95 -8.59
C ALA A 81 -31.26 -30.59 -7.93
N LEU A 82 -29.96 -30.26 -7.82
CA LEU A 82 -29.49 -29.00 -7.27
C LEU A 82 -29.34 -27.95 -8.37
N VAL A 83 -29.91 -26.77 -8.15
CA VAL A 83 -29.56 -25.58 -8.93
C VAL A 83 -28.45 -24.85 -8.20
N PHE A 84 -27.27 -24.87 -8.82
CA PHE A 84 -26.12 -24.12 -8.33
C PHE A 84 -26.30 -22.64 -8.64
N TRP A 85 -26.64 -21.85 -7.63
CA TRP A 85 -26.62 -20.40 -7.71
C TRP A 85 -25.56 -19.84 -6.74
N PRO A 86 -24.33 -19.56 -7.21
CA PRO A 86 -23.28 -19.03 -6.35
C PRO A 86 -23.71 -17.68 -5.76
N ARG A 87 -23.78 -17.60 -4.43
CA ARG A 87 -24.16 -16.36 -3.74
C ARG A 87 -23.27 -15.19 -4.17
N SER A 88 -21.98 -15.47 -4.33
CA SER A 88 -20.97 -14.51 -4.80
C SER A 88 -21.29 -13.94 -6.19
N LEU A 89 -21.80 -14.74 -7.14
CA LEU A 89 -22.22 -14.25 -8.46
C LEU A 89 -23.41 -13.29 -8.34
N THR A 90 -24.42 -13.61 -7.53
CA THR A 90 -25.56 -12.70 -7.30
C THR A 90 -25.12 -11.38 -6.70
N VAL A 91 -24.31 -11.42 -5.64
CA VAL A 91 -23.88 -10.22 -4.93
C VAL A 91 -23.02 -9.35 -5.84
N THR A 92 -22.02 -9.93 -6.51
CA THR A 92 -21.15 -9.18 -7.43
C THR A 92 -21.89 -8.67 -8.65
N ALA A 93 -22.82 -9.43 -9.24
CA ALA A 93 -23.65 -8.98 -10.35
C ALA A 93 -24.57 -7.83 -9.93
N LEU A 94 -25.21 -7.92 -8.77
CA LEU A 94 -26.03 -6.83 -8.22
C LEU A 94 -25.20 -5.57 -7.99
N MET A 95 -24.00 -5.70 -7.41
CA MET A 95 -23.09 -4.57 -7.19
C MET A 95 -22.61 -3.95 -8.51
N ALA A 96 -22.31 -4.78 -9.52
CA ALA A 96 -21.94 -4.31 -10.84
C ALA A 96 -23.09 -3.54 -11.50
N LEU A 97 -24.31 -4.08 -11.47
CA LEU A 97 -25.51 -3.41 -11.98
C LEU A 97 -25.79 -2.09 -11.27
N LEU A 98 -25.70 -2.07 -9.94
CA LEU A 98 -25.87 -0.86 -9.14
C LEU A 98 -24.81 0.21 -9.49
N SER A 99 -23.56 -0.20 -9.64
CA SER A 99 -22.44 0.69 -10.01
C SER A 99 -22.60 1.25 -11.42
N LEU A 100 -22.96 0.40 -12.38
CA LEU A 100 -23.24 0.78 -13.77
C LEU A 100 -24.41 1.77 -13.81
N ALA A 101 -25.50 1.49 -13.10
CA ALA A 101 -26.64 2.39 -13.02
C ALA A 101 -26.25 3.74 -12.39
N PHE A 102 -25.50 3.74 -11.29
CA PHE A 102 -25.04 4.95 -10.63
C PHE A 102 -24.17 5.82 -11.56
N VAL A 103 -23.18 5.21 -12.21
CA VAL A 103 -22.28 5.92 -13.13
C VAL A 103 -23.05 6.39 -14.37
N ALA A 104 -23.94 5.57 -14.94
CA ALA A 104 -24.69 5.94 -16.14
C ALA A 104 -25.69 7.08 -15.87
N LEU A 105 -26.41 7.03 -14.74
CA LEU A 105 -27.40 8.05 -14.37
C LEU A 105 -26.74 9.38 -13.98
N LEU A 106 -25.62 9.34 -13.27
CA LEU A 106 -24.91 10.53 -12.79
C LEU A 106 -23.68 10.89 -13.62
N PHE A 107 -23.57 10.38 -14.86
CA PHE A 107 -22.34 10.51 -15.65
C PHE A 107 -21.95 11.97 -15.89
N LYS A 108 -22.93 12.81 -16.24
CA LYS A 108 -22.71 14.23 -16.53
C LYS A 108 -22.35 15.01 -15.27
N GLU A 109 -22.98 14.70 -14.14
CA GLU A 109 -22.75 15.32 -12.84
C GLU A 109 -21.39 14.94 -12.26
N LEU A 110 -21.06 13.64 -12.28
CA LEU A 110 -19.78 13.11 -11.81
C LEU A 110 -18.63 13.69 -12.63
N LYS A 111 -18.74 13.67 -13.96
CA LYS A 111 -17.71 14.25 -14.84
C LYS A 111 -17.49 15.73 -14.53
N LEU A 112 -18.54 16.53 -14.43
CA LEU A 112 -18.42 17.96 -14.17
C LEU A 112 -17.84 18.24 -12.78
N ALA A 113 -18.29 17.53 -11.74
CA ALA A 113 -17.81 17.71 -10.38
C ALA A 113 -16.34 17.29 -10.19
N THR A 114 -15.84 16.32 -10.96
CA THR A 114 -14.43 15.88 -10.92
C THR A 114 -13.48 16.87 -11.61
N PHE A 115 -13.90 17.49 -12.73
CA PHE A 115 -13.04 18.42 -13.48
C PHE A 115 -13.15 19.87 -13.01
N ASP A 116 -14.34 20.32 -12.58
CA ASP A 116 -14.55 21.69 -12.09
C ASP A 116 -15.71 21.75 -11.07
N ALA A 117 -15.36 21.64 -9.79
CA ALA A 117 -16.32 21.75 -8.70
C ALA A 117 -16.91 23.17 -8.53
N GLY A 118 -16.29 24.21 -9.11
CA GLY A 118 -16.80 25.58 -9.13
C GLY A 118 -17.91 25.75 -10.16
N LEU A 119 -17.66 25.33 -11.39
CA LEU A 119 -18.65 25.28 -12.48
C LEU A 119 -19.82 24.36 -12.13
N ALA A 120 -19.56 23.21 -11.52
CA ALA A 120 -20.62 22.32 -11.02
C ALA A 120 -21.55 23.02 -10.01
N ARG A 121 -20.99 23.82 -9.09
CA ARG A 121 -21.77 24.62 -8.13
C ARG A 121 -22.57 25.73 -8.83
N ALA A 122 -21.98 26.41 -9.81
CA ALA A 122 -22.65 27.45 -10.57
C ALA A 122 -23.86 26.91 -11.36
N LEU A 123 -23.76 25.67 -11.86
CA LEU A 123 -24.85 24.96 -12.54
C LEU A 123 -25.88 24.33 -11.59
N GLY A 124 -25.79 24.59 -10.28
CA GLY A 124 -26.76 24.15 -9.28
C GLY A 124 -26.53 22.73 -8.73
N PHE A 125 -25.43 22.06 -9.12
CA PHE A 125 -25.07 20.77 -8.55
C PHE A 125 -24.43 20.93 -7.16
N ARG A 126 -24.42 19.86 -6.37
CA ARG A 126 -23.80 19.80 -5.04
C ARG A 126 -22.57 18.86 -5.08
N PRO A 127 -21.37 19.34 -5.48
CA PRO A 127 -20.18 18.49 -5.62
C PRO A 127 -19.82 17.72 -4.36
N GLY A 128 -20.04 18.31 -3.17
CA GLY A 128 -19.82 17.62 -1.90
C GLY A 128 -20.71 16.38 -1.76
N ALA A 129 -22.01 16.47 -2.10
CA ALA A 129 -22.91 15.33 -2.05
C ALA A 129 -22.53 14.24 -3.07
N LEU A 130 -22.13 14.64 -4.28
CA LEU A 130 -21.64 13.72 -5.32
C LEU A 130 -20.36 13.00 -4.89
N HIS A 131 -19.44 13.70 -4.24
CA HIS A 131 -18.22 13.10 -3.70
C HIS A 131 -18.53 12.04 -2.65
N TYR A 132 -19.38 12.33 -1.67
CA TYR A 132 -19.76 11.35 -0.65
C TYR A 132 -20.57 10.18 -1.24
N ALA A 133 -21.43 10.43 -2.23
CA ALA A 133 -22.15 9.37 -2.94
C ALA A 133 -21.19 8.43 -3.70
N LEU A 134 -20.17 8.99 -4.36
CA LEU A 134 -19.14 8.20 -5.04
C LEU A 134 -18.31 7.39 -4.02
N MET A 135 -17.88 8.01 -2.91
CA MET A 135 -17.12 7.32 -1.87
C MET A 135 -17.93 6.19 -1.22
N LEU A 136 -19.22 6.41 -0.99
CA LEU A 136 -20.13 5.37 -0.48
C LEU A 136 -20.24 4.20 -1.45
N MET A 137 -20.46 4.47 -2.74
CA MET A 137 -20.57 3.43 -3.77
C MET A 137 -19.27 2.61 -3.86
N VAL A 138 -18.11 3.28 -3.92
CA VAL A 138 -16.81 2.62 -3.98
C VAL A 138 -16.57 1.75 -2.74
N SER A 139 -16.88 2.25 -1.55
CA SER A 139 -16.74 1.49 -0.30
C SER A 139 -17.62 0.23 -0.30
N LEU A 140 -18.87 0.36 -0.74
CA LEU A 140 -19.83 -0.74 -0.74
C LEU A 140 -19.44 -1.82 -1.77
N VAL A 141 -18.96 -1.42 -2.95
CA VAL A 141 -18.42 -2.32 -3.97
C VAL A 141 -17.14 -3.00 -3.48
N ALA A 142 -16.23 -2.26 -2.82
CA ALA A 142 -14.98 -2.81 -2.30
C ALA A 142 -15.22 -3.93 -1.29
N VAL A 143 -16.08 -3.67 -0.28
CA VAL A 143 -16.44 -4.65 0.75
C VAL A 143 -17.16 -5.85 0.12
N GLY A 144 -18.11 -5.61 -0.79
CA GLY A 144 -18.82 -6.69 -1.48
C GLY A 144 -17.94 -7.56 -2.37
N ALA A 145 -16.84 -7.03 -2.89
CA ALA A 145 -15.90 -7.75 -3.75
C ALA A 145 -14.85 -8.57 -2.98
N PHE A 146 -14.60 -8.25 -1.70
CA PHE A 146 -13.61 -8.96 -0.88
C PHE A 146 -13.93 -10.45 -0.71
N ASP A 147 -15.20 -10.80 -0.51
CA ASP A 147 -15.64 -12.20 -0.34
C ASP A 147 -15.49 -13.03 -1.63
N ALA A 148 -15.54 -12.39 -2.79
CA ALA A 148 -15.51 -13.08 -4.08
C ALA A 148 -14.09 -13.21 -4.67
N VAL A 149 -13.23 -12.20 -4.46
CA VAL A 149 -11.96 -12.06 -5.21
C VAL A 149 -10.75 -11.88 -4.29
N GLY A 150 -10.97 -11.54 -3.02
CA GLY A 150 -9.89 -11.21 -2.07
C GLY A 150 -9.53 -9.72 -2.07
N SER A 151 -9.08 -9.23 -0.91
CA SER A 151 -8.91 -7.81 -0.64
C SER A 151 -7.82 -7.13 -1.49
N ILE A 152 -6.71 -7.82 -1.75
CA ILE A 152 -5.59 -7.27 -2.52
C ILE A 152 -5.98 -7.03 -3.98
N LEU A 153 -6.66 -7.99 -4.59
CA LEU A 153 -6.98 -7.91 -6.00
C LEU A 153 -7.99 -6.79 -6.27
N VAL A 154 -8.92 -6.54 -5.35
CA VAL A 154 -9.83 -5.38 -5.40
C VAL A 154 -9.05 -4.06 -5.41
N ILE A 155 -8.09 -3.89 -4.50
CA ILE A 155 -7.25 -2.67 -4.45
C ILE A 155 -6.44 -2.51 -5.74
N ALA A 156 -5.86 -3.61 -6.25
CA ALA A 156 -5.11 -3.60 -7.50
C ALA A 156 -5.97 -3.13 -8.69
N PHE A 157 -7.22 -3.60 -8.80
CA PHE A 157 -8.15 -3.18 -9.85
C PHE A 157 -8.64 -1.74 -9.72
N PHE A 158 -8.63 -1.14 -8.53
CA PHE A 158 -8.93 0.29 -8.37
C PHE A 158 -7.81 1.21 -8.86
N ILE A 159 -6.58 0.72 -8.87
CA ILE A 159 -5.42 1.56 -9.19
C ILE A 159 -4.92 1.29 -10.61
N ILE A 160 -4.67 0.03 -10.96
CA ILE A 160 -3.86 -0.33 -12.13
C ILE A 160 -4.59 -0.05 -13.46
N PRO A 161 -5.80 -0.59 -13.73
CA PRO A 161 -6.49 -0.34 -15.00
C PRO A 161 -6.82 1.14 -15.24
N PRO A 162 -7.33 1.92 -14.26
CA PRO A 162 -7.57 3.35 -14.44
C PRO A 162 -6.29 4.15 -14.71
N ALA A 163 -5.20 3.86 -13.97
CA ALA A 163 -3.91 4.50 -14.21
C ALA A 163 -3.37 4.16 -15.61
N ALA A 164 -3.45 2.90 -16.04
CA ALA A 164 -3.04 2.46 -17.37
C ALA A 164 -3.86 3.15 -18.47
N ALA A 165 -5.18 3.24 -18.30
CA ALA A 165 -6.04 3.92 -19.26
C ALA A 165 -5.72 5.42 -19.39
N SER A 166 -5.38 6.09 -18.28
CA SER A 166 -4.98 7.50 -18.29
C SER A 166 -3.69 7.79 -19.04
N LEU A 167 -2.81 6.78 -19.20
CA LEU A 167 -1.59 6.89 -20.01
C LEU A 167 -1.84 6.72 -21.51
N LEU A 168 -2.94 6.05 -21.86
CA LEU A 168 -3.30 5.73 -23.24
C LEU A 168 -4.23 6.78 -23.86
N THR A 169 -4.96 7.55 -23.04
CA THR A 169 -5.88 8.56 -23.53
C THR A 169 -6.12 9.70 -22.55
N ASP A 170 -6.20 10.92 -23.07
CA ASP A 170 -6.62 12.11 -22.31
C ASP A 170 -8.15 12.27 -22.27
N ARG A 171 -8.90 11.44 -23.02
CA ARG A 171 -10.37 11.51 -23.07
C ARG A 171 -10.98 10.65 -21.98
N PHE A 172 -11.55 11.26 -20.94
CA PHE A 172 -12.14 10.57 -19.78
C PHE A 172 -13.08 9.40 -20.14
N SER A 173 -14.04 9.60 -21.05
CA SER A 173 -14.99 8.53 -21.44
C SER A 173 -14.28 7.34 -22.10
N VAL A 174 -13.26 7.59 -22.92
CA VAL A 174 -12.45 6.53 -23.53
C VAL A 174 -11.61 5.85 -22.44
N GLY A 175 -11.08 6.63 -21.49
CA GLY A 175 -10.34 6.12 -20.34
C GLY A 175 -11.16 5.16 -19.48
N VAL A 176 -12.44 5.45 -19.22
CA VAL A 176 -13.33 4.55 -18.46
C VAL A 176 -13.53 3.22 -19.19
N VAL A 177 -13.87 3.25 -20.49
CA VAL A 177 -14.06 2.02 -21.29
C VAL A 177 -12.77 1.22 -21.40
N LEU A 178 -11.65 1.91 -21.57
CA LEU A 178 -10.34 1.28 -21.66
C LEU A 178 -9.95 0.65 -20.33
N ALA A 179 -10.18 1.30 -19.19
CA ALA A 179 -9.92 0.71 -17.87
C ALA A 179 -10.73 -0.59 -17.65
N LEU A 180 -12.00 -0.61 -18.06
CA LEU A 180 -12.84 -1.81 -18.00
C LEU A 180 -12.32 -2.92 -18.92
N ALA A 181 -11.95 -2.59 -20.17
CA ALA A 181 -11.41 -3.54 -21.13
C ALA A 181 -10.08 -4.13 -20.64
N LEU A 182 -9.16 -3.28 -20.18
CA LEU A 182 -7.86 -3.69 -19.66
C LEU A 182 -8.01 -4.55 -18.40
N GLY A 183 -8.91 -4.20 -17.48
CA GLY A 183 -9.18 -5.00 -16.29
C GLY A 183 -9.77 -6.38 -16.63
N SER A 184 -10.70 -6.42 -17.58
CA SER A 184 -11.35 -7.67 -18.03
C SER A 184 -10.37 -8.59 -18.75
N LEU A 185 -9.59 -8.03 -19.69
CA LEU A 185 -8.52 -8.75 -20.40
C LEU A 185 -7.48 -9.27 -19.43
N ALA A 186 -7.14 -8.45 -18.43
CA ALA A 186 -6.23 -8.87 -17.40
C ALA A 186 -6.80 -10.10 -16.68
N LEU A 187 -7.98 -10.01 -16.09
CA LEU A 187 -8.60 -11.13 -15.39
C LEU A 187 -8.69 -12.40 -16.25
N ALA A 188 -9.08 -12.29 -17.52
CA ALA A 188 -9.18 -13.41 -18.45
C ALA A 188 -7.81 -14.08 -18.72
N ALA A 189 -6.78 -13.29 -18.99
CA ALA A 189 -5.44 -13.82 -19.23
C ALA A 189 -4.83 -14.43 -17.97
N GLY A 190 -5.04 -13.83 -16.79
CA GLY A 190 -4.60 -14.41 -15.51
C GLY A 190 -5.25 -15.77 -15.24
N GLN A 191 -6.55 -15.90 -15.50
CA GLN A 191 -7.24 -17.18 -15.38
C GLN A 191 -6.78 -18.22 -16.41
N ALA A 192 -6.51 -17.81 -17.65
CA ALA A 192 -6.01 -18.71 -18.69
C ALA A 192 -4.63 -19.28 -18.31
N LEU A 193 -3.72 -18.43 -17.82
CA LEU A 193 -2.40 -18.84 -17.33
C LEU A 193 -2.50 -19.78 -16.12
N ALA A 194 -3.39 -19.48 -15.18
CA ALA A 194 -3.62 -20.32 -14.00
C ALA A 194 -4.11 -21.73 -14.34
N ARG A 195 -4.85 -21.90 -15.45
CA ARG A 195 -5.31 -23.22 -15.92
C ARG A 195 -4.24 -24.01 -16.68
N ALA A 196 -3.22 -23.33 -17.20
CA ALA A 196 -2.20 -23.93 -18.04
C ALA A 196 -1.07 -24.61 -17.24
N ASP A 197 -0.88 -24.28 -15.95
CA ASP A 197 0.16 -24.89 -15.11
C ASP A 197 -0.41 -25.36 -13.77
N SER A 198 -0.36 -26.67 -13.50
CA SER A 198 -0.94 -27.33 -12.31
C SER A 198 -0.17 -27.08 -11.00
N ARG A 199 0.81 -26.17 -11.02
CA ARG A 199 1.56 -25.74 -9.85
C ARG A 199 0.99 -24.42 -9.35
N SER A 200 0.38 -24.46 -8.17
CA SER A 200 -0.34 -23.40 -7.44
C SER A 200 0.43 -22.08 -7.18
N VAL A 201 1.61 -21.91 -7.77
CA VAL A 201 2.44 -20.69 -7.78
C VAL A 201 2.07 -19.78 -8.97
N TRP A 202 1.59 -20.34 -10.09
CA TRP A 202 1.31 -19.59 -11.32
C TRP A 202 -0.05 -18.86 -11.35
N ALA A 203 -0.98 -19.16 -10.44
CA ALA A 203 -2.24 -18.43 -10.35
C ALA A 203 -2.05 -17.04 -9.71
N VAL A 204 -1.17 -16.94 -8.71
CA VAL A 204 -0.79 -15.67 -8.07
C VAL A 204 0.17 -14.87 -8.97
N LEU A 205 1.11 -15.56 -9.63
CA LEU A 205 1.93 -14.99 -10.70
C LEU A 205 1.16 -14.73 -12.00
N GLY A 206 -0.05 -15.25 -12.18
CA GLY A 206 -0.94 -14.92 -13.31
C GLY A 206 -1.64 -13.58 -13.07
N VAL A 207 -2.02 -13.30 -11.83
CA VAL A 207 -2.57 -12.00 -11.41
C VAL A 207 -1.48 -10.92 -11.34
N LEU A 208 -0.28 -11.26 -10.89
CA LEU A 208 0.90 -10.36 -10.93
C LEU A 208 1.58 -10.34 -12.31
N GLY A 209 1.47 -11.42 -13.07
CA GLY A 209 1.92 -11.53 -14.46
C GLY A 209 1.05 -10.72 -15.41
N LEU A 210 -0.08 -10.17 -14.95
CA LEU A 210 -0.80 -9.12 -15.65
C LEU A 210 -0.20 -7.75 -15.40
N ALA A 211 0.34 -7.48 -14.21
CA ALA A 211 1.26 -6.36 -14.06
C ALA A 211 2.52 -6.60 -14.92
N GLY A 212 2.99 -7.85 -15.03
CA GLY A 212 4.09 -8.32 -15.90
C GLY A 212 3.84 -8.23 -17.42
N ALA A 213 2.65 -8.58 -17.90
CA ALA A 213 2.25 -8.49 -19.31
C ALA A 213 1.87 -7.05 -19.67
N PHE A 214 1.38 -6.26 -18.69
CA PHE A 214 1.36 -4.80 -18.77
C PHE A 214 2.73 -4.14 -18.57
N LEU A 215 3.81 -4.88 -18.31
CA LEU A 215 5.17 -4.34 -18.25
C LEU A 215 5.90 -4.43 -19.60
N THR A 216 5.37 -5.18 -20.59
CA THR A 216 5.99 -5.37 -21.91
C THR A 216 5.21 -4.75 -23.08
N LEU A 217 3.94 -4.37 -22.92
CA LEU A 217 3.19 -3.62 -23.94
C LEU A 217 3.28 -2.07 -23.85
N PRO A 218 3.29 -1.41 -22.68
CA PRO A 218 3.57 0.02 -22.65
C PRO A 218 5.03 0.41 -22.92
N PRO A 219 6.10 -0.42 -22.89
CA PRO A 219 7.38 0.02 -23.45
C PRO A 219 7.32 0.28 -24.96
N LEU A 220 6.36 -0.29 -25.71
CA LEU A 220 6.17 0.07 -27.12
C LEU A 220 5.47 1.44 -27.30
N ALA A 221 4.55 1.82 -26.41
CA ALA A 221 3.94 3.16 -26.41
C ALA A 221 4.79 4.21 -25.66
N ALA A 222 5.59 3.80 -24.68
CA ALA A 222 6.52 4.63 -23.91
C ALA A 222 7.83 4.90 -24.63
N LEU A 223 8.01 4.42 -25.86
CA LEU A 223 9.02 4.97 -26.77
C LEU A 223 8.78 6.46 -27.08
N LEU A 224 7.60 7.01 -26.74
CA LEU A 224 7.21 8.39 -27.05
C LEU A 224 7.14 9.37 -25.86
N ILE A 225 7.42 8.99 -24.60
CA ILE A 225 7.22 9.90 -23.43
C ILE A 225 8.47 9.98 -22.52
N ARG A 226 8.75 11.18 -21.97
CA ARG A 226 9.91 11.62 -21.17
C ARG A 226 10.61 10.57 -20.28
N ASP A 227 11.94 10.59 -20.29
CA ASP A 227 12.84 9.60 -19.64
C ASP A 227 12.63 9.38 -18.13
N ARG A 228 12.21 10.40 -17.37
CA ARG A 228 12.03 10.26 -15.92
C ARG A 228 10.83 9.41 -15.51
N LEU A 229 9.78 9.38 -16.32
CA LEU A 229 8.57 8.61 -16.02
C LEU A 229 8.80 7.11 -16.27
N LYS A 230 9.60 6.78 -17.30
CA LYS A 230 10.03 5.40 -17.59
C LYS A 230 10.77 4.78 -16.41
N ALA A 231 11.71 5.53 -15.83
CA ALA A 231 12.48 5.07 -14.68
C ALA A 231 11.59 4.81 -13.45
N LEU A 232 10.62 5.68 -13.17
CA LEU A 232 9.70 5.54 -12.04
C LEU A 232 8.78 4.30 -12.20
N LEU A 233 8.27 4.07 -13.41
CA LEU A 233 7.40 2.91 -13.68
C LEU A 233 8.19 1.59 -13.58
N LEU A 234 9.38 1.51 -14.18
CA LEU A 234 10.28 0.36 -14.05
C LEU A 234 10.64 0.06 -12.59
N GLN A 235 10.92 1.11 -11.80
CA GLN A 235 11.22 0.96 -10.37
C GLN A 235 10.02 0.45 -9.58
N SER A 236 8.82 1.00 -9.80
CA SER A 236 7.61 0.55 -9.09
C SER A 236 7.27 -0.91 -9.39
N ALA A 237 7.51 -1.36 -10.62
CA ALA A 237 7.29 -2.74 -11.04
C ALA A 237 8.29 -3.71 -10.43
N LEU A 238 9.58 -3.35 -10.41
CA LEU A 238 10.61 -4.13 -9.72
C LEU A 238 10.31 -4.24 -8.22
N ILE A 239 9.94 -3.13 -7.59
CA ILE A 239 9.58 -3.10 -6.17
C ILE A 239 8.34 -3.97 -5.91
N GLY A 240 7.30 -3.87 -6.73
CA GLY A 240 6.08 -4.68 -6.60
C GLY A 240 6.33 -6.17 -6.80
N GLY A 241 7.14 -6.55 -7.80
CA GLY A 241 7.53 -7.94 -8.04
C GLY A 241 8.37 -8.53 -6.90
N LEU A 242 9.33 -7.76 -6.38
CA LEU A 242 10.13 -8.16 -5.22
C LEU A 242 9.27 -8.27 -3.96
N ALA A 243 8.34 -7.33 -3.73
CA ALA A 243 7.40 -7.40 -2.62
C ALA A 243 6.52 -8.65 -2.70
N ALA A 244 6.11 -9.04 -3.92
CA ALA A 244 5.31 -10.22 -4.12
C ALA A 244 6.07 -11.53 -3.84
N TRP A 245 7.27 -11.65 -4.40
CA TRP A 245 8.14 -12.80 -4.17
C TRP A 245 8.43 -12.98 -2.68
N ASN A 246 8.92 -11.92 -2.04
CA ASN A 246 9.31 -11.96 -0.63
C ASN A 246 8.10 -12.04 0.31
N GLY A 247 6.93 -11.55 -0.09
CA GLY A 247 5.68 -11.74 0.66
C GLY A 247 5.26 -13.21 0.70
N TYR A 248 5.49 -13.98 -0.37
CA TYR A 248 5.24 -15.42 -0.37
C TYR A 248 6.21 -16.16 0.57
N ASP A 249 7.50 -15.84 0.52
CA ASP A 249 8.46 -16.45 1.46
C ASP A 249 8.13 -16.08 2.91
N LEU A 250 7.70 -14.84 3.14
CA LEU A 250 7.23 -14.38 4.45
C LEU A 250 6.03 -15.18 4.96
N THR A 251 5.09 -15.61 4.09
CA THR A 251 4.00 -16.50 4.54
C THR A 251 4.48 -17.84 5.05
N ARG A 252 5.61 -18.33 4.53
CA ARG A 252 6.22 -19.59 4.97
C ARG A 252 7.11 -19.43 6.21
N GLY A 253 7.16 -18.23 6.78
CA GLY A 253 7.99 -17.91 7.93
C GLY A 253 9.44 -17.59 7.58
N ASP A 254 9.75 -17.30 6.31
CA ASP A 254 11.09 -16.91 5.86
C ASP A 254 11.11 -15.43 5.41
N LEU A 255 11.83 -14.59 6.15
CA LEU A 255 11.98 -13.19 5.81
C LEU A 255 13.19 -12.99 4.87
N LEU A 256 12.90 -12.66 3.61
CA LEU A 256 13.88 -12.36 2.56
C LEU A 256 14.88 -13.50 2.25
N GLY A 257 14.64 -14.73 2.69
CA GLY A 257 15.60 -15.83 2.59
C GLY A 257 16.75 -15.74 3.61
N LEU A 258 16.64 -14.83 4.59
CA LEU A 258 17.72 -14.50 5.53
C LEU A 258 17.40 -14.88 6.96
N VAL A 259 16.12 -14.89 7.35
CA VAL A 259 15.70 -15.05 8.74
C VAL A 259 14.45 -15.93 8.84
N GLU A 260 14.58 -17.05 9.53
CA GLU A 260 13.44 -17.89 9.91
C GLU A 260 12.70 -17.25 11.11
N LEU A 261 11.48 -16.79 10.87
CA LEU A 261 10.62 -16.10 11.84
C LEU A 261 10.30 -16.96 13.08
N PRO A 262 9.95 -18.26 12.96
CA PRO A 262 9.76 -19.11 14.13
C PRO A 262 11.00 -19.19 15.03
N ALA A 263 12.19 -19.29 14.41
CA ALA A 263 13.45 -19.34 15.14
C ALA A 263 13.77 -18.00 15.82
N LEU A 264 13.48 -16.88 15.15
CA LEU A 264 13.63 -15.54 15.71
C LEU A 264 12.69 -15.31 16.90
N LEU A 265 11.41 -15.68 16.78
CA LEU A 265 10.41 -15.55 17.84
C LEU A 265 10.80 -16.39 19.05
N ALA A 266 11.22 -17.65 18.84
CA ALA A 266 11.74 -18.50 19.91
C ALA A 266 13.03 -17.93 20.55
N ALA A 267 13.89 -17.24 19.78
CA ALA A 267 15.06 -16.57 20.33
C ALA A 267 14.69 -15.34 21.19
N LEU A 268 13.68 -14.57 20.76
CA LEU A 268 13.17 -13.42 21.51
C LEU A 268 12.47 -13.85 22.80
N ASN A 269 11.67 -14.93 22.77
CA ASN A 269 11.05 -15.49 23.97
C ASN A 269 12.13 -15.92 24.98
N ARG A 270 13.18 -16.62 24.52
CA ARG A 270 14.30 -17.03 25.38
C ARG A 270 15.14 -15.86 25.90
N GLY A 271 15.36 -14.84 25.08
CA GLY A 271 16.25 -13.72 25.42
C GLY A 271 15.59 -12.62 26.25
N LEU A 272 14.32 -12.33 25.98
CA LEU A 272 13.57 -11.20 26.54
C LEU A 272 12.39 -11.62 27.41
N GLY A 273 12.07 -12.92 27.50
CA GLY A 273 10.93 -13.43 28.27
C GLY A 273 9.58 -12.97 27.72
N LEU A 274 9.50 -12.71 26.42
CA LEU A 274 8.26 -12.37 25.75
C LEU A 274 7.46 -13.67 25.54
N ASP A 275 6.16 -13.70 25.83
CA ASP A 275 5.29 -14.85 25.54
C ASP A 275 4.72 -14.74 24.11
N LEU A 276 5.60 -14.68 23.10
CA LEU A 276 5.17 -14.59 21.71
C LEU A 276 4.79 -15.97 21.16
N PRO A 277 3.82 -16.07 20.23
CA PRO A 277 3.53 -17.31 19.52
C PRO A 277 4.74 -17.78 18.70
N GLU A 278 5.15 -19.04 18.84
CA GLU A 278 6.30 -19.60 18.09
C GLU A 278 5.90 -20.08 16.69
N SER A 279 4.61 -20.24 16.42
CA SER A 279 4.07 -20.54 15.08
C SER A 279 3.80 -19.26 14.31
N TRP A 280 4.41 -19.14 13.13
CA TRP A 280 4.13 -18.05 12.19
C TRP A 280 3.10 -18.49 11.16
N ASP A 281 1.85 -18.05 11.32
CA ASP A 281 0.77 -18.24 10.36
C ASP A 281 0.28 -16.86 9.90
N SER A 282 0.70 -16.45 8.70
CA SER A 282 0.24 -15.21 8.07
C SER A 282 -0.46 -15.51 6.75
N SER A 283 -1.53 -14.76 6.45
CA SER A 283 -2.17 -14.85 5.14
C SER A 283 -1.25 -14.27 4.07
N ILE A 284 -1.31 -14.81 2.84
CA ILE A 284 -0.63 -14.27 1.65
C ILE A 284 -0.90 -12.77 1.53
N SER A 285 -2.14 -12.37 1.81
CA SER A 285 -2.53 -10.97 1.71
C SER A 285 -1.84 -10.09 2.76
N ALA A 286 -1.76 -10.53 4.01
CA ALA A 286 -1.07 -9.77 5.05
C ALA A 286 0.44 -9.64 4.76
N SER A 287 1.07 -10.71 4.29
CA SER A 287 2.50 -10.73 4.00
C SER A 287 2.88 -9.85 2.80
N LEU A 288 2.03 -9.80 1.77
CA LEU A 288 2.21 -8.87 0.64
C LEU A 288 2.16 -7.41 1.09
N VAL A 289 1.18 -7.05 1.91
CA VAL A 289 1.05 -5.68 2.43
C VAL A 289 2.25 -5.31 3.30
N LEU A 290 2.69 -6.20 4.18
CA LEU A 290 3.85 -5.97 5.04
C LEU A 290 5.12 -5.76 4.21
N MET A 291 5.30 -6.54 3.15
CA MET A 291 6.46 -6.44 2.28
C MET A 291 6.42 -5.18 1.41
N MET A 292 5.24 -4.79 0.92
CA MET A 292 5.07 -3.54 0.17
C MET A 292 5.35 -2.32 1.06
N PHE A 293 4.91 -2.36 2.32
CA PHE A 293 5.24 -1.34 3.32
C PHE A 293 6.75 -1.29 3.59
N PHE A 294 7.41 -2.44 3.78
CA PHE A 294 8.85 -2.52 3.97
C PHE A 294 9.61 -1.88 2.80
N PHE A 295 9.29 -2.26 1.56
CA PHE A 295 9.93 -1.69 0.39
C PHE A 295 9.61 -0.20 0.18
N PHE A 296 8.41 0.25 0.52
CA PHE A 296 8.07 1.66 0.53
C PHE A 296 8.96 2.44 1.51
N VAL A 297 9.09 1.96 2.76
CA VAL A 297 9.94 2.59 3.77
C VAL A 297 11.40 2.58 3.32
N ALA A 298 11.91 1.46 2.82
CA ALA A 298 13.28 1.37 2.30
C ALA A 298 13.51 2.36 1.15
N THR A 299 12.60 2.41 0.17
CA THR A 299 12.66 3.34 -0.96
C THR A 299 12.60 4.79 -0.49
N TRP A 300 11.74 5.10 0.49
CA TRP A 300 11.65 6.44 1.08
C TRP A 300 12.94 6.82 1.81
N VAL A 301 13.48 5.94 2.66
CA VAL A 301 14.73 6.19 3.39
C VAL A 301 15.90 6.45 2.44
N LEU A 302 16.00 5.65 1.37
CA LEU A 302 17.07 5.70 0.37
C LEU A 302 16.85 6.72 -0.75
N SER A 303 15.67 7.34 -0.83
CA SER A 303 15.34 8.25 -1.94
C SER A 303 16.31 9.43 -2.03
N PRO A 304 16.94 9.67 -3.20
CA PRO A 304 18.01 10.66 -3.35
C PRO A 304 17.52 12.11 -3.44
N GLN A 305 16.21 12.36 -3.59
CA GLN A 305 15.65 13.73 -3.66
C GLN A 305 14.89 14.10 -2.39
N SER A 306 14.11 13.18 -1.85
CA SER A 306 13.16 13.45 -0.76
C SER A 306 13.33 12.51 0.43
N GLY A 307 14.31 11.61 0.38
CA GLY A 307 14.45 10.58 1.38
C GLY A 307 15.07 11.04 2.68
N LEU A 308 14.83 10.29 3.75
CA LEU A 308 15.30 10.61 5.10
C LEU A 308 16.83 10.79 5.14
N VAL A 309 17.58 9.83 4.59
CA VAL A 309 19.06 9.87 4.58
C VAL A 309 19.55 11.05 3.76
N SER A 310 18.98 11.25 2.57
CA SER A 310 19.37 12.35 1.69
C SER A 310 19.10 13.72 2.34
N THR A 311 18.03 13.85 3.12
CA THR A 311 17.65 15.07 3.82
C THR A 311 18.58 15.32 4.99
N LEU A 312 18.90 14.29 5.79
CA LEU A 312 19.83 14.41 6.91
C LEU A 312 21.25 14.77 6.43
N LEU A 313 21.73 14.12 5.37
CA LEU A 313 23.04 14.42 4.77
C LEU A 313 23.09 15.84 4.19
N ARG A 314 22.06 16.25 3.43
CA ARG A 314 21.99 17.63 2.91
C ARG A 314 21.93 18.65 4.02
N ARG A 315 21.13 18.44 5.07
CA ARG A 315 21.09 19.32 6.25
C ARG A 315 22.45 19.45 6.91
N GLY A 316 23.21 18.35 7.02
CA GLY A 316 24.57 18.36 7.54
C GLY A 316 25.55 19.15 6.66
N LEU A 317 25.59 18.81 5.36
CA LEU A 317 26.51 19.41 4.39
C LEU A 317 26.21 20.89 4.10
N GLN A 318 24.94 21.28 4.04
CA GLN A 318 24.52 22.65 3.73
C GLN A 318 24.61 23.59 4.93
N ARG A 319 24.80 23.08 6.15
CA ARG A 319 24.88 23.90 7.37
C ARG A 319 26.00 24.93 7.30
N HIS A 320 27.10 24.61 6.64
CA HIS A 320 28.21 25.55 6.43
C HIS A 320 27.83 26.71 5.51
N HIS A 321 27.24 26.41 4.34
CA HIS A 321 26.78 27.42 3.40
C HIS A 321 25.70 28.33 4.01
N PHE A 322 24.75 27.75 4.75
CA PHE A 322 23.71 28.51 5.43
C PHE A 322 24.31 29.49 6.46
N ASN A 323 25.20 29.02 7.34
CA ASN A 323 25.81 29.88 8.35
C ASN A 323 26.62 31.03 7.72
N GLN A 324 27.35 30.76 6.63
CA GLN A 324 28.09 31.79 5.90
C GLN A 324 27.16 32.84 5.30
N GLN A 325 26.03 32.43 4.71
CA GLN A 325 25.07 33.37 4.13
C GLN A 325 24.34 34.20 5.18
N VAL A 326 24.01 33.64 6.34
CA VAL A 326 23.42 34.40 7.45
C VAL A 326 24.36 35.52 7.92
N VAL A 327 25.66 35.21 8.09
CA VAL A 327 26.66 36.22 8.48
C VAL A 327 26.83 37.27 7.39
N LEU A 328 27.02 36.87 6.13
CA LEU A 328 27.17 37.81 5.02
C LEU A 328 25.94 38.70 4.82
N GLY A 329 24.74 38.13 4.95
CA GLY A 329 23.47 38.86 4.84
C GLY A 329 23.27 39.86 5.98
N HIS A 330 23.62 39.49 7.21
CA HIS A 330 23.58 40.39 8.36
C HIS A 330 24.55 41.56 8.18
N ILE A 331 25.81 41.30 7.79
CA ILE A 331 26.79 42.37 7.52
C ILE A 331 26.26 43.28 6.39
N TYR A 332 25.70 42.69 5.32
CA TYR A 332 25.16 43.46 4.20
C TYR A 332 23.93 44.30 4.57
N HIS A 333 23.11 43.85 5.52
CA HIS A 333 21.95 44.65 5.94
C HIS A 333 22.36 45.80 6.86
N HIS A 334 23.31 45.55 7.77
CA HIS A 334 23.70 46.50 8.80
C HIS A 334 24.89 47.40 8.41
N HIS A 335 25.54 47.20 7.26
CA HIS A 335 26.68 48.03 6.83
C HIS A 335 26.36 49.53 6.68
N ALA A 336 25.09 49.88 6.45
CA ALA A 336 24.63 51.26 6.28
C ALA A 336 23.79 51.78 7.46
N ALA A 337 23.69 51.00 8.55
CA ALA A 337 22.94 51.39 9.74
C ALA A 337 23.68 52.48 10.55
N VAL A 338 22.93 53.35 11.24
CA VAL A 338 23.50 54.43 12.07
C VAL A 338 24.42 53.89 13.17
N ASN A 339 24.17 52.66 13.65
CA ASN A 339 24.97 51.95 14.66
C ASN A 339 25.85 50.83 14.08
N ALA A 340 26.17 50.86 12.78
CA ALA A 340 26.94 49.80 12.11
C ALA A 340 28.27 49.45 12.82
N GLN A 341 28.93 50.44 13.40
CA GLN A 341 30.20 50.25 14.11
C GLN A 341 30.08 49.45 15.41
N ALA A 342 28.93 49.50 16.08
CA ALA A 342 28.67 48.73 17.30
C ALA A 342 28.18 47.31 16.96
N GLU A 343 27.31 47.19 15.96
CA GLU A 343 26.66 45.93 15.55
C GLU A 343 27.59 44.99 14.77
N LEU A 344 28.59 45.51 14.05
CA LEU A 344 29.51 44.73 13.20
C LEU A 344 30.88 44.45 13.85
N THR A 345 30.95 44.45 15.17
CA THR A 345 32.18 44.08 15.89
C THR A 345 32.39 42.57 15.88
N ALA A 346 33.60 42.11 15.52
CA ALA A 346 33.89 40.67 15.40
C ALA A 346 33.69 39.91 16.72
N ASP A 347 33.94 40.60 17.84
CA ASP A 347 33.79 40.05 19.19
C ASP A 347 32.34 40.07 19.69
N ALA A 348 31.44 40.93 19.20
CA ALA A 348 30.03 40.94 19.64
C ALA A 348 29.09 40.22 18.66
N LEU A 349 29.56 39.91 17.45
CA LEU A 349 28.74 39.28 16.41
C LEU A 349 28.09 37.95 16.85
N TYR A 350 28.71 37.23 17.80
CA TYR A 350 28.13 36.00 18.34
C TYR A 350 26.83 36.23 19.12
N GLN A 351 26.62 37.43 19.70
CA GLN A 351 25.44 37.78 20.49
C GLN A 351 24.21 37.94 19.59
N HIS A 352 24.37 38.51 18.40
CA HIS A 352 23.28 38.69 17.43
C HIS A 352 22.78 37.38 16.81
N PHE A 353 23.60 36.32 16.79
CA PHE A 353 23.24 35.01 16.25
C PHE A 353 22.97 33.94 17.31
N GLU A 354 23.14 34.27 18.60
CA GLU A 354 23.11 33.32 19.72
C GLU A 354 24.06 32.11 19.50
N TRP A 355 25.23 32.36 18.89
CA TRP A 355 26.22 31.33 18.60
C TRP A 355 27.33 31.31 19.64
N SER A 356 28.03 30.18 19.77
CA SER A 356 29.21 30.13 20.63
C SER A 356 30.36 30.96 20.02
N PRO A 357 31.17 31.67 20.83
CA PRO A 357 32.26 32.52 20.34
C PRO A 357 33.26 31.78 19.46
N LYS A 358 33.49 30.49 19.73
CA LYS A 358 34.38 29.61 18.95
C LYS A 358 33.80 29.30 17.56
N ARG A 359 32.47 29.13 17.46
CA ARG A 359 31.77 28.88 16.19
C ARG A 359 31.82 30.11 15.30
N THR A 360 31.49 31.28 15.84
CA THR A 360 31.51 32.56 15.10
C THR A 360 32.92 32.86 14.58
N ARG A 361 33.96 32.73 15.41
CA ARG A 361 35.36 32.91 14.97
C ARG A 361 35.77 31.99 13.83
N ARG A 362 35.38 30.71 13.86
CA ARG A 362 35.67 29.78 12.74
C ARG A 362 34.97 30.20 11.45
N ILE A 363 33.73 30.68 11.54
CA ILE A 363 32.96 31.10 10.36
C ILE A 363 33.57 32.38 9.78
N LEU A 364 33.93 33.35 10.62
CA LEU A 364 34.62 34.58 10.20
C LEU A 364 35.97 34.26 9.55
N ALA A 365 36.80 33.41 10.17
CA ALA A 365 38.08 33.00 9.59
C ALA A 365 37.90 32.31 8.22
N ALA A 366 36.86 31.49 8.05
CA ALA A 366 36.56 30.86 6.77
C ALA A 366 36.08 31.86 5.70
N LEU A 367 35.31 32.88 6.08
CA LEU A 367 34.86 33.94 5.17
C LEU A 367 36.00 34.88 4.77
N GLU A 368 36.92 35.18 5.69
CA GLU A 368 38.10 36.01 5.46
C GLU A 368 39.12 35.28 4.57
N ALA A 369 39.35 33.98 4.82
CA ALA A 369 40.16 33.13 3.93
C ALA A 369 39.59 33.02 2.51
N ALA A 370 38.26 33.09 2.37
CA ALA A 370 37.57 33.13 1.08
C ALA A 370 37.51 34.55 0.45
N GLN A 371 38.14 35.55 1.07
CA GLN A 371 38.14 36.96 0.66
C GLN A 371 36.73 37.58 0.51
N LEU A 372 35.74 37.10 1.27
CA LEU A 372 34.38 37.61 1.26
C LEU A 372 34.13 38.70 2.31
N ILE A 373 34.93 38.70 3.38
CA ILE A 373 34.92 39.71 4.43
C ILE A 373 36.34 40.15 4.74
N GLU A 374 36.49 41.33 5.34
CA GLU A 374 37.75 41.87 5.83
C GLU A 374 37.55 42.44 7.24
N THR A 375 38.41 42.05 8.18
CA THR A 375 38.32 42.55 9.56
C THR A 375 39.34 43.68 9.76
N ARG A 376 38.88 44.92 9.99
CA ARG A 376 39.73 46.09 10.27
C ARG A 376 39.41 46.65 11.65
N ALA A 377 40.42 46.78 12.52
CA ALA A 377 40.24 47.36 13.85
C ALA A 377 39.04 46.77 14.63
N ASN A 378 38.88 45.44 14.59
CA ASN A 378 37.77 44.69 15.20
C ASN A 378 36.38 44.91 14.58
N GLN A 379 36.28 45.59 13.44
CA GLN A 379 35.05 45.73 12.65
C GLN A 379 35.08 44.83 11.42
N VAL A 380 33.97 44.14 11.16
CA VAL A 380 33.83 43.24 10.02
C VAL A 380 33.18 43.98 8.86
N HIS A 381 33.90 44.06 7.73
CA HIS A 381 33.41 44.69 6.50
C HIS A 381 33.26 43.66 5.38
N LEU A 382 32.32 43.91 4.47
CA LEU A 382 32.16 43.13 3.25
C LEU A 382 33.17 43.57 2.19
N THR A 383 33.81 42.61 1.52
CA THR A 383 34.57 42.88 0.31
C THR A 383 33.61 43.05 -0.89
N PRO A 384 34.07 43.60 -2.03
CA PRO A 384 33.27 43.64 -3.25
C PRO A 384 32.74 42.26 -3.67
N ALA A 385 33.57 41.22 -3.54
CA ALA A 385 33.20 39.83 -3.83
C ALA A 385 32.13 39.29 -2.86
N GLY A 386 32.23 39.61 -1.56
CA GLY A 386 31.21 39.28 -0.58
C GLY A 386 29.86 39.96 -0.87
N ALA A 387 29.89 41.24 -1.24
CA ALA A 387 28.68 42.00 -1.58
C ALA A 387 28.01 41.50 -2.87
N GLU A 388 28.78 41.04 -3.86
CA GLU A 388 28.25 40.38 -5.05
C GLU A 388 27.61 39.02 -4.71
N ARG A 389 28.24 38.23 -3.84
CA ARG A 389 27.72 36.93 -3.38
C ARG A 389 26.35 37.04 -2.70
N VAL A 390 26.15 38.06 -1.87
CA VAL A 390 24.85 38.35 -1.22
C VAL A 390 23.81 38.80 -2.24
N ARG A 391 24.18 39.68 -3.18
CA ARG A 391 23.28 40.17 -4.23
C ARG A 391 22.81 39.04 -5.15
N ALA A 392 23.72 38.18 -5.59
CA ALA A 392 23.42 37.01 -6.42
C ALA A 392 22.45 36.04 -5.72
N PHE A 393 22.68 35.78 -4.42
CA PHE A 393 21.78 34.94 -3.62
C PHE A 393 20.38 35.53 -3.50
N ARG A 394 20.27 36.84 -3.24
CA ARG A 394 18.97 37.55 -3.12
C ARG A 394 18.19 37.53 -4.42
N GLN A 395 18.86 37.67 -5.58
CA GLN A 395 18.23 37.58 -6.89
C GLN A 395 17.70 36.18 -7.19
N GLN A 396 18.43 35.11 -6.84
CA GLN A 396 17.95 33.74 -7.00
C GLN A 396 16.72 33.44 -6.12
N ALA A 397 16.70 33.92 -4.87
CA ALA A 397 15.55 33.74 -3.98
C ALA A 397 14.30 34.51 -4.46
N LEU A 398 14.48 35.71 -5.01
CA LEU A 398 13.40 36.51 -5.60
C LEU A 398 12.88 35.93 -6.92
N GLY A 399 13.75 35.31 -7.74
CA GLY A 399 13.34 34.61 -8.97
C GLY A 399 12.46 33.38 -8.71
N GLN A 400 12.75 32.63 -7.64
CA GLN A 400 11.95 31.46 -7.25
C GLN A 400 10.57 31.82 -6.68
N THR A 401 10.41 32.98 -6.06
CA THR A 401 9.11 33.44 -5.54
C THR A 401 8.21 34.02 -6.63
N ALA A 402 8.79 34.55 -7.72
CA ALA A 402 8.03 34.99 -8.89
C ALA A 402 7.42 33.81 -9.69
N GLU A 403 8.14 32.68 -9.82
CA GLU A 403 7.60 31.47 -10.45
C GLU A 403 6.61 30.71 -9.55
N ALA A 404 6.79 30.75 -8.21
CA ALA A 404 5.88 30.10 -7.26
C ALA A 404 4.55 30.86 -7.03
N GLY A 405 4.43 32.11 -7.51
CA GLY A 405 3.21 32.92 -7.46
C GLY A 405 2.30 32.76 -8.69
N VAL A 406 2.66 31.89 -9.63
CA VAL A 406 1.89 31.59 -10.84
C VAL A 406 1.55 30.09 -10.88
N PHE A 407 0.79 29.61 -9.88
CA PHE A 407 0.07 28.34 -9.94
C PHE A 407 -1.22 28.42 -9.13
#